data_AF-A0A6P7GZS6-F1
#
_entry.id   AF-A0A6P7GZS6-F1
#
_cell.length_a   1.000
_cell.length_b   1.000
_cell.length_c   1.000
_cell.angle_alpha   90.00
_cell.angle_beta   90.00
_cell.angle_gamma   90.00
#
_symmetry.space_group_name_H-M   'P 1'
#
loop_
_entity.id
_entity.type
_entity.pdbx_description
1 polymer ?
#
loop_
_entity_poly.entity_id
_entity_poly.type
_entity_poly.pdbx_seq_one_letter_code
_entity_poly.pdbx_strand_id
1 'polypeptide(L)'
;MHLLALADTVATCNTDLAERFAIDAAKSAMVKENLIGQNEELMTENLDDCGLRFLLAMKHYGYLLRCLPLAQRTQFQKQGVGNNNLAWAFHSESQEELLNLIPSYAKGEPTWPHLRELGVGWWIRNLNLLKTCVQVLAKASFQVNQDPMDAALYYLALNKKNLLWGLYR
;
A
#
# COMPACT_ATOMS: atom_id res chain seq x y z
N MET A 1 -24.65 0.61 2.54
CA MET A 1 -23.29 0.92 3.03
C MET A 1 -22.21 0.36 2.11
N HIS A 2 -22.16 -0.95 1.80
CA HIS A 2 -21.16 -1.50 0.86
C HIS A 2 -21.28 -0.98 -0.59
N LEU A 3 -22.50 -0.74 -1.07
CA LEU A 3 -22.75 -0.17 -2.40
C LEU A 3 -22.26 1.28 -2.55
N LEU A 4 -22.39 2.09 -1.49
CA LEU A 4 -21.85 3.46 -1.48
C LEU A 4 -20.32 3.43 -1.48
N ALA A 5 -19.73 2.46 -0.78
CA ALA A 5 -18.29 2.25 -0.79
C ALA A 5 -17.75 1.79 -2.14
N LEU A 6 -18.45 0.88 -2.81
CA LEU A 6 -18.14 0.53 -4.19
C LEU A 6 -18.28 1.75 -5.11
N ALA A 7 -19.39 2.48 -5.04
CA ALA A 7 -19.64 3.65 -5.87
C ALA A 7 -18.58 4.75 -5.69
N ASP A 8 -18.21 5.09 -4.46
CA ASP A 8 -17.17 6.09 -4.20
C ASP A 8 -15.78 5.57 -4.57
N THR A 9 -15.49 4.27 -4.42
CA THR A 9 -14.21 3.72 -4.90
C THR A 9 -14.13 3.71 -6.42
N VAL A 10 -15.25 3.49 -7.11
CA VAL A 10 -15.36 3.62 -8.57
C VAL A 10 -15.35 5.08 -9.02
N ALA A 11 -15.78 6.02 -8.16
CA ALA A 11 -15.72 7.46 -8.46
C ALA A 11 -14.36 8.09 -8.14
N THR A 12 -13.61 7.57 -7.14
CA THR A 12 -12.30 8.09 -6.71
C THR A 12 -11.12 7.36 -7.33
N CYS A 13 -11.26 6.08 -7.70
CA CYS A 13 -10.48 5.51 -8.77
C CYS A 13 -11.10 6.08 -10.05
N ASN A 14 -10.53 7.17 -10.55
CA ASN A 14 -10.95 7.84 -11.78
C ASN A 14 -11.51 6.84 -12.80
N THR A 15 -12.56 7.25 -13.51
CA THR A 15 -13.07 6.58 -14.70
C THR A 15 -11.95 6.09 -15.62
N ASP A 16 -10.77 6.73 -15.59
CA ASP A 16 -9.49 6.33 -16.19
C ASP A 16 -9.03 4.88 -15.95
N LEU A 17 -9.37 4.20 -14.83
CA LEU A 17 -9.00 2.77 -14.64
C LEU A 17 -9.95 1.82 -15.38
N ALA A 18 -11.24 2.10 -15.33
CA ALA A 18 -12.26 1.37 -16.09
C ALA A 18 -12.15 1.70 -17.59
N GLU A 19 -11.79 2.94 -17.89
CA GLU A 19 -11.41 3.41 -19.20
C GLU A 19 -10.12 2.73 -19.63
N ARG A 20 -9.05 2.55 -18.85
CA ARG A 20 -7.86 1.74 -19.25
C ARG A 20 -8.19 0.29 -19.65
N PHE A 21 -9.06 -0.39 -18.89
CA PHE A 21 -9.58 -1.70 -19.29
C PHE A 21 -10.45 -1.65 -20.57
N ALA A 22 -11.03 -0.49 -20.89
CA ALA A 22 -11.77 -0.24 -22.14
C ALA A 22 -10.93 0.42 -23.26
N ILE A 23 -9.78 1.04 -22.94
CA ILE A 23 -8.91 1.87 -23.77
C ILE A 23 -7.80 1.01 -24.39
N ASP A 24 -7.49 -0.16 -23.84
CA ASP A 24 -6.76 -1.18 -24.60
C ASP A 24 -7.52 -1.62 -25.87
N ALA A 25 -8.84 -1.36 -25.95
CA ALA A 25 -9.62 -1.46 -27.18
C ALA A 25 -9.70 -0.14 -28.00
N ALA A 26 -9.33 1.00 -27.44
CA ALA A 26 -9.52 2.32 -28.03
C ALA A 26 -8.34 3.26 -27.73
N LYS A 27 -7.19 3.00 -28.37
CA LYS A 27 -6.06 3.92 -28.45
C LYS A 27 -6.52 5.33 -28.89
N SER A 28 -6.03 6.34 -28.18
CA SER A 28 -5.97 7.77 -28.53
C SER A 28 -7.11 8.65 -28.01
N ALA A 29 -6.85 9.44 -26.96
CA ALA A 29 -7.12 10.89 -26.91
C ALA A 29 -7.09 11.46 -25.46
N MET A 30 -5.91 11.94 -25.05
CA MET A 30 -5.64 13.19 -24.30
C MET A 30 -6.59 13.65 -23.15
N VAL A 31 -6.14 13.45 -21.88
CA VAL A 31 -5.64 14.45 -20.88
C VAL A 31 -6.40 15.81 -20.81
N LYS A 32 -6.99 16.31 -19.71
CA LYS A 32 -6.41 16.64 -18.36
C LYS A 32 -7.49 17.24 -17.40
N GLU A 33 -7.41 17.00 -16.07
CA GLU A 33 -7.41 18.00 -14.94
C GLU A 33 -7.76 17.39 -13.56
N ASN A 34 -6.85 17.42 -12.55
CA ASN A 34 -6.81 18.42 -11.46
C ASN A 34 -5.77 18.13 -10.33
N LEU A 35 -5.38 19.19 -9.62
CA LEU A 35 -4.10 19.43 -8.92
C LEU A 35 -3.80 18.71 -7.57
N ILE A 36 -4.20 17.46 -7.37
CA ILE A 36 -3.70 16.64 -6.22
C ILE A 36 -3.22 15.24 -6.68
N GLY A 37 -3.48 14.85 -7.94
CA GLY A 37 -3.29 13.50 -8.47
C GLY A 37 -2.06 13.23 -9.35
N GLN A 38 -1.19 14.21 -9.61
CA GLN A 38 -0.15 14.08 -10.66
C GLN A 38 0.89 12.97 -10.42
N ASN A 39 1.19 12.62 -9.17
CA ASN A 39 2.08 11.49 -8.86
C ASN A 39 1.34 10.16 -8.82
N GLU A 40 0.06 10.12 -8.42
CA GLU A 40 -0.70 8.86 -8.44
C GLU A 40 -0.99 8.44 -9.88
N GLU A 41 -1.39 9.35 -10.77
CA GLU A 41 -1.71 9.05 -12.17
C GLU A 41 -0.49 8.47 -12.91
N LEU A 42 0.68 9.11 -12.84
CA LEU A 42 1.89 8.63 -13.50
C LEU A 42 2.35 7.27 -12.96
N MET A 43 2.22 7.05 -11.65
CA MET A 43 2.59 5.76 -11.04
C MET A 43 1.59 4.67 -11.39
N THR A 44 0.30 5.00 -11.55
CA THR A 44 -0.70 4.05 -12.06
C THR A 44 -0.51 3.68 -13.53
N GLU A 45 0.16 4.51 -14.34
CA GLU A 45 0.48 4.13 -15.73
C GLU A 45 1.55 3.04 -15.82
N ASN A 46 2.41 2.96 -14.80
CA ASN A 46 3.51 1.99 -14.75
C ASN A 46 3.10 0.67 -14.09
N LEU A 47 1.84 0.55 -13.64
CA LEU A 47 1.33 -0.68 -13.05
C LEU A 47 0.85 -1.65 -14.13
N ASP A 48 1.21 -2.91 -13.96
CA ASP A 48 0.64 -4.02 -14.72
C ASP A 48 -0.80 -4.34 -14.27
N ASP A 49 -1.53 -5.12 -15.06
CA ASP A 49 -2.92 -5.50 -14.78
C ASP A 49 -3.14 -6.10 -13.39
N CYS A 50 -2.22 -6.94 -12.92
CA CYS A 50 -2.33 -7.55 -11.61
C CYS A 50 -2.11 -6.49 -10.52
N GLY A 51 -1.16 -5.58 -10.73
CA GLY A 51 -0.95 -4.42 -9.88
C GLY A 51 -2.18 -3.52 -9.78
N LEU A 52 -2.83 -3.20 -10.91
CA LEU A 52 -4.04 -2.38 -10.96
C LEU A 52 -5.20 -3.02 -10.20
N ARG A 53 -5.41 -4.33 -10.35
CA ARG A 53 -6.45 -5.08 -9.61
C ARG A 53 -6.22 -5.03 -8.11
N PHE A 54 -4.98 -5.22 -7.68
CA PHE A 54 -4.64 -5.10 -6.26
C PHE A 54 -4.80 -3.66 -5.74
N LEU A 55 -4.35 -2.66 -6.50
CA LEU A 55 -4.49 -1.25 -6.15
C LEU A 55 -5.96 -0.88 -5.95
N LEU A 56 -6.84 -1.33 -6.84
CA LEU A 56 -8.28 -1.12 -6.71
C LEU A 56 -8.82 -1.77 -5.43
N ALA A 57 -8.43 -3.02 -5.15
CA ALA A 57 -8.81 -3.71 -3.92
C ALA A 57 -8.28 -2.99 -2.65
N MET A 58 -7.06 -2.46 -2.70
CA MET A 58 -6.47 -1.67 -1.62
C MET A 58 -7.23 -0.36 -1.39
N LYS A 59 -7.53 0.40 -2.46
CA LYS A 59 -8.33 1.64 -2.37
C LYS A 59 -9.73 1.34 -1.83
N HIS A 60 -10.34 0.22 -2.26
CA HIS A 60 -11.63 -0.24 -1.76
C HIS A 60 -11.61 -0.58 -0.26
N TYR A 61 -10.60 -1.34 0.18
CA TYR A 61 -10.39 -1.64 1.59
C TYR A 61 -10.24 -0.37 2.44
N GLY A 62 -9.41 0.58 1.99
CA GLY A 62 -9.19 1.85 2.68
C GLY A 62 -10.46 2.71 2.77
N TYR A 63 -11.27 2.73 1.71
CA TYR A 63 -12.55 3.42 1.73
C TYR A 63 -13.53 2.75 2.71
N LEU A 64 -13.64 1.43 2.68
CA LEU A 64 -14.50 0.67 3.61
C LEU A 64 -14.18 1.02 5.06
N LEU A 65 -12.90 1.06 5.44
CA LEU A 65 -12.49 1.47 6.80
C LEU A 65 -13.01 2.85 7.20
N ARG A 66 -13.11 3.81 6.27
CA ARG A 66 -13.64 5.16 6.55
C ARG A 66 -15.16 5.15 6.77
N CYS A 67 -15.89 4.29 6.05
CA CYS A 67 -17.35 4.30 6.03
C CYS A 67 -18.01 3.29 6.98
N LEU A 68 -17.26 2.30 7.46
CA LEU A 68 -17.76 1.32 8.44
C LEU A 68 -17.94 1.95 9.83
N PRO A 69 -18.93 1.52 10.64
CA PRO A 69 -19.05 1.89 12.05
C PRO A 69 -17.85 1.39 12.88
N LEU A 70 -17.50 2.10 13.95
CA LEU A 70 -16.28 1.86 14.74
C LEU A 70 -16.14 0.40 15.22
N ALA A 71 -17.23 -0.22 15.66
CA ALA A 71 -17.25 -1.61 16.13
C ALA A 71 -16.89 -2.64 15.03
N GLN A 72 -17.29 -2.38 13.78
CA GLN A 72 -17.03 -3.28 12.64
C GLN A 72 -15.64 -3.06 12.05
N ARG A 73 -15.04 -1.87 12.22
CA ARG A 73 -13.69 -1.55 11.72
C ARG A 73 -12.64 -2.49 12.30
N THR A 74 -12.64 -2.73 13.61
CA THR A 74 -11.61 -3.57 14.25
C THR A 74 -11.64 -5.01 13.73
N GLN A 75 -12.82 -5.55 13.46
CA GLN A 75 -12.95 -6.89 12.87
C GLN A 75 -12.45 -6.90 11.42
N PHE A 76 -12.80 -5.87 10.64
CA PHE A 76 -12.37 -5.75 9.25
C PHE A 76 -10.85 -5.54 9.13
N GLN A 77 -10.23 -4.74 10.00
CA GLN A 77 -8.77 -4.56 10.07
C GLN A 77 -8.03 -5.85 10.41
N LYS A 78 -8.61 -6.72 11.24
CA LYS A 78 -8.00 -8.02 11.52
C LYS A 78 -7.99 -8.93 10.29
N GLN A 79 -8.95 -8.78 9.39
CA GLN A 79 -9.02 -9.52 8.13
C GLN A 79 -8.09 -8.93 7.08
N GLY A 80 -7.96 -7.60 7.03
CA GLY A 80 -7.15 -6.90 6.04
C GLY A 80 -7.74 -7.00 4.63
N VAL A 81 -6.91 -6.74 3.63
CA VAL A 81 -7.25 -6.95 2.23
C VAL A 81 -7.45 -8.45 1.99
N GLY A 82 -8.54 -8.83 1.31
CA GLY A 82 -8.88 -10.23 1.10
C GLY A 82 -7.76 -11.03 0.44
N ASN A 83 -7.53 -12.26 0.90
CA ASN A 83 -6.42 -13.13 0.47
C ASN A 83 -6.32 -13.29 -1.05
N ASN A 84 -7.46 -13.39 -1.75
CA ASN A 84 -7.48 -13.48 -3.23
C ASN A 84 -6.86 -12.24 -3.90
N ASN A 85 -7.02 -11.07 -3.29
CA ASN A 85 -6.44 -9.83 -3.81
C ASN A 85 -4.92 -9.77 -3.57
N LEU A 86 -4.43 -10.39 -2.51
CA LEU A 86 -2.99 -10.52 -2.27
C LEU A 86 -2.29 -11.34 -3.37
N ALA A 87 -3.00 -12.32 -3.96
CA ALA A 87 -2.47 -13.09 -5.09
C ALA A 87 -2.20 -12.19 -6.31
N TRP A 88 -3.06 -11.20 -6.59
CA TRP A 88 -2.81 -10.22 -7.65
C TRP A 88 -1.54 -9.40 -7.37
N ALA A 89 -1.34 -8.92 -6.14
CA ALA A 89 -0.10 -8.24 -5.76
C ALA A 89 1.14 -9.13 -5.91
N PHE A 90 1.01 -10.42 -5.60
CA PHE A 90 2.11 -11.38 -5.71
C PHE A 90 2.51 -11.61 -7.17
N HIS A 91 1.52 -11.70 -8.07
CA HIS A 91 1.75 -11.88 -9.51
C HIS A 91 2.13 -10.60 -10.26
N SER A 92 1.98 -9.43 -9.63
CA SER A 92 2.40 -8.16 -10.20
C SER A 92 3.92 -8.11 -10.41
N GLU A 93 4.32 -7.52 -11.53
CA GLU A 93 5.72 -7.24 -11.87
C GLU A 93 6.18 -5.91 -11.26
N SER A 94 5.25 -4.99 -11.01
CA SER A 94 5.47 -3.64 -10.46
C SER A 94 5.32 -3.55 -8.93
N GLN A 95 5.96 -4.48 -8.20
CA GLN A 95 5.82 -4.59 -6.73
C GLN A 95 6.39 -3.39 -5.96
N GLU A 96 7.41 -2.73 -6.52
CA GLU A 96 8.04 -1.56 -5.92
C GLU A 96 7.15 -0.32 -6.08
N GLU A 97 6.57 -0.14 -7.26
CA GLU A 97 5.59 0.90 -7.56
C GLU A 97 4.35 0.75 -6.67
N LEU A 98 3.83 -0.49 -6.53
CA LEU A 98 2.72 -0.79 -5.61
C LEU A 98 3.02 -0.37 -4.16
N LEU A 99 4.24 -0.60 -3.69
CA LEU A 99 4.66 -0.21 -2.35
C LEU A 99 4.69 1.32 -2.20
N ASN A 100 5.18 2.02 -3.23
CA ASN A 100 5.24 3.48 -3.27
C ASN A 100 3.86 4.14 -3.41
N LEU A 101 2.84 3.41 -3.86
CA LEU A 101 1.45 3.86 -3.86
C LEU A 101 0.78 3.76 -2.49
N ILE A 102 1.39 3.10 -1.51
CA ILE A 102 0.88 3.09 -0.13
C ILE A 102 1.21 4.43 0.53
N PRO A 103 0.22 5.26 0.92
CA PRO A 103 0.49 6.64 1.35
C PRO A 103 1.40 6.74 2.58
N SER A 104 1.28 5.81 3.53
CA SER A 104 2.15 5.80 4.72
C SER A 104 3.60 5.45 4.37
N TYR A 105 3.80 4.60 3.37
CA TYR A 105 5.13 4.20 2.92
C TYR A 105 5.80 5.32 2.13
N ALA A 106 5.06 5.94 1.20
CA ALA A 106 5.53 7.07 0.40
C ALA A 106 5.97 8.27 1.26
N LYS A 107 5.28 8.51 2.38
CA LYS A 107 5.62 9.57 3.35
C LYS A 107 6.79 9.20 4.27
N GLY A 108 7.27 7.96 4.23
CA GLY A 108 8.32 7.48 5.12
C GLY A 108 7.87 7.18 6.55
N GLU A 109 6.56 7.16 6.81
CA GLU A 109 5.95 6.90 8.12
C GLU A 109 5.09 5.59 8.12
N PRO A 110 5.57 4.45 7.58
CA PRO A 110 4.76 3.24 7.58
C PRO A 110 4.64 2.66 9.00
N THR A 111 3.47 2.08 9.29
CA THR A 111 3.23 1.33 10.53
C THR A 111 3.02 -0.14 10.22
N TRP A 112 3.52 -1.03 11.09
CA TRP A 112 3.40 -2.48 10.88
C TRP A 112 1.95 -2.96 10.80
N PRO A 113 1.01 -2.51 11.65
CA PRO A 113 -0.39 -2.90 11.52
C PRO A 113 -0.95 -2.60 10.13
N HIS A 114 -0.65 -1.42 9.57
CA HIS A 114 -1.13 -1.03 8.25
C HIS A 114 -0.50 -1.86 7.13
N LEU A 115 0.81 -2.08 7.15
CA LEU A 115 1.48 -2.93 6.15
C LEU A 115 1.00 -4.39 6.24
N ARG A 116 0.70 -4.88 7.44
CA ARG A 116 0.14 -6.21 7.68
C ARG A 116 -1.27 -6.34 7.10
N GLU A 117 -2.12 -5.34 7.28
CA GLU A 117 -3.47 -5.28 6.69
C GLU A 117 -3.44 -5.36 5.16
N LEU A 118 -2.43 -4.76 4.52
CA LEU A 118 -2.22 -4.80 3.07
C LEU A 118 -1.46 -6.05 2.60
N GLY A 119 -1.06 -6.92 3.52
CA GLY A 119 -0.37 -8.18 3.22
C GLY A 119 1.03 -8.01 2.61
N VAL A 120 1.70 -6.88 2.84
CA VAL A 120 2.99 -6.52 2.20
C VAL A 120 4.04 -7.63 2.31
N GLY A 121 4.13 -8.30 3.46
CA GLY A 121 5.06 -9.41 3.67
C GLY A 121 4.74 -10.69 2.89
N TRP A 122 3.54 -10.83 2.33
CA TRP A 122 3.10 -12.02 1.59
C TRP A 122 3.35 -11.93 0.10
N TRP A 123 3.27 -10.73 -0.47
CA TRP A 123 3.36 -10.56 -1.92
C TRP A 123 4.72 -10.06 -2.41
N ILE A 124 5.55 -9.41 -1.58
CA ILE A 124 6.91 -9.01 -2.00
C ILE A 124 7.78 -10.24 -2.25
N ARG A 125 8.25 -10.41 -3.49
CA ARG A 125 9.13 -11.51 -3.90
C ARG A 125 10.61 -11.17 -3.74
N ASN A 126 10.98 -9.91 -3.97
CA ASN A 126 12.36 -9.47 -3.89
C ASN A 126 12.79 -9.26 -2.43
N LEU A 127 13.70 -10.10 -1.94
CA LEU A 127 14.21 -10.02 -0.58
C LEU A 127 14.90 -8.67 -0.27
N ASN A 128 15.54 -8.05 -1.27
CA ASN A 128 16.18 -6.75 -1.07
C ASN A 128 15.14 -5.65 -0.87
N LEU A 129 14.05 -5.66 -1.67
CA LEU A 129 12.92 -4.74 -1.50
C LEU A 129 12.27 -4.94 -0.13
N LEU A 130 12.07 -6.18 0.31
CA LEU A 130 11.52 -6.49 1.63
C LEU A 130 12.41 -5.96 2.76
N LYS A 131 13.73 -6.16 2.66
CA LYS A 131 14.70 -5.62 3.64
C LYS A 131 14.66 -4.10 3.70
N THR A 132 14.58 -3.43 2.54
CA THR A 132 14.43 -1.97 2.47
C THR A 132 13.13 -1.52 3.11
N CYS A 133 12.01 -2.17 2.79
CA CYS A 133 10.70 -1.86 3.36
C CYS A 133 10.71 -1.98 4.90
N VAL A 134 11.23 -3.09 5.43
CA VAL A 134 11.37 -3.31 6.88
C VAL A 134 12.34 -2.31 7.51
N GLN A 135 13.37 -1.85 6.79
CA GLN A 135 14.26 -0.81 7.28
C GLN A 135 13.59 0.56 7.36
N VAL A 136 12.76 0.93 6.38
CA VAL A 136 11.95 2.16 6.44
C VAL A 136 10.98 2.06 7.62
N LEU A 137 10.32 0.91 7.80
CA LEU A 137 9.46 0.63 8.95
C LEU A 137 10.20 0.76 10.30
N ALA A 138 11.41 0.22 10.40
CA ALA A 138 12.23 0.33 11.62
C ALA A 138 12.61 1.77 11.95
N LYS A 139 12.93 2.58 10.93
CA LYS A 139 13.23 3.99 11.11
C LYS A 139 11.99 4.77 11.54
N ALA A 140 10.86 4.52 10.88
CA ALA A 140 9.59 5.16 11.21
C ALA A 140 9.15 4.83 12.64
N SER A 141 9.25 3.57 13.07
CA SER A 141 8.88 3.20 14.45
C SER A 141 9.76 3.87 15.49
N PHE A 142 11.07 3.97 15.22
CA PHE A 142 11.98 4.72 16.09
C PHE A 142 11.65 6.22 16.13
N GLN A 143 11.33 6.84 15.00
CA GLN A 143 11.11 8.29 14.92
C GLN A 143 9.89 8.78 15.72
N VAL A 144 8.91 7.91 15.97
CA VAL A 144 7.69 8.29 16.71
C VAL A 144 7.97 8.58 18.18
N ASN A 145 8.62 7.64 18.88
CA ASN A 145 8.85 7.74 20.33
C ASN A 145 10.32 7.98 20.70
N GLN A 146 11.24 7.90 19.72
CA GLN A 146 12.70 7.86 19.92
C GLN A 146 13.15 6.74 20.89
N ASP A 147 12.30 5.73 21.09
CA ASP A 147 12.61 4.57 21.90
C ASP A 147 13.28 3.49 21.03
N PRO A 148 14.53 3.11 21.32
CA PRO A 148 15.20 2.03 20.61
C PRO A 148 14.51 0.66 20.75
N MET A 149 13.65 0.46 21.76
CA MET A 149 12.85 -0.77 21.91
C MET A 149 11.82 -0.94 20.79
N ASP A 150 11.19 0.14 20.33
CA ASP A 150 10.16 0.13 19.29
C ASP A 150 10.70 -0.28 17.90
N ALA A 151 12.00 -0.14 17.68
CA ALA A 151 12.68 -0.54 16.46
C ALA A 151 13.54 -1.80 16.60
N ALA A 152 13.75 -2.29 17.83
CA ALA A 152 14.66 -3.39 18.12
C ALA A 152 14.32 -4.66 17.34
N LEU A 153 13.05 -5.07 17.35
CA LEU A 153 12.60 -6.28 16.67
C LEU A 153 12.89 -6.24 15.16
N TYR A 154 12.65 -5.10 14.51
CA TYR A 154 12.88 -4.94 13.08
C TYR A 154 14.39 -4.96 12.75
N TYR A 155 15.23 -4.29 13.52
CA TYR A 155 16.68 -4.30 13.29
C TYR A 155 17.32 -5.66 13.58
N LEU A 156 16.82 -6.40 14.58
CA LEU A 156 17.22 -7.78 14.84
C LEU A 156 16.84 -8.71 13.67
N ALA A 157 15.62 -8.59 13.15
CA ALA A 157 15.17 -9.35 11.98
C ALA A 157 16.02 -9.06 10.73
N LEU A 158 16.53 -7.82 10.60
CA LEU A 158 17.46 -7.43 9.54
C LEU A 158 18.93 -7.81 9.79
N ASN A 159 19.23 -8.46 10.92
CA ASN A 159 20.59 -8.75 11.39
C ASN A 159 21.49 -7.48 11.50
N LYS A 160 20.90 -6.32 11.75
CA LYS A 160 21.58 -5.02 11.89
C LYS A 160 21.87 -4.68 13.34
N LYS A 161 22.48 -5.63 14.05
CA LYS A 161 22.83 -5.50 15.48
C LYS A 161 23.66 -4.25 15.77
N ASN A 162 24.71 -3.96 15.01
CA ASN A 162 25.55 -2.76 15.24
C ASN A 162 24.75 -1.45 15.26
N LEU A 163 23.73 -1.35 14.38
CA LEU A 163 22.87 -0.16 14.29
C LEU A 163 21.95 -0.08 15.52
N LEU A 164 21.41 -1.22 15.97
CA LEU A 164 20.63 -1.29 17.20
C LEU A 164 21.46 -0.86 18.43
N TRP A 165 22.68 -1.37 18.56
CA TRP A 165 23.56 -0.97 19.67
C TRP A 165 23.86 0.54 19.66
N GLY A 166 24.00 1.13 18.47
CA GLY A 166 24.18 2.58 18.33
C GLY A 166 22.96 3.41 18.75
N LEU A 167 21.74 2.84 18.71
CA LEU A 167 20.51 3.53 19.12
C LEU A 167 20.33 3.58 20.66
N TYR A 168 21.01 2.71 21.41
CA TYR A 168 20.95 2.67 22.89
C TYR A 168 22.01 3.55 23.58
N ARG A 169 22.84 4.26 22.81
CA ARG A 169 23.91 5.10 23.33
C ARG A 169 23.53 6.57 23.25
#